data_AF-A0A8T0TXG9-F1
#
_entry.id   AF-A0A8T0TXG9-F1
#
_cell.length_a   1.000
_cell.length_b   1.000
_cell.length_c   1.000
_cell.angle_alpha   90.00
_cell.angle_beta   90.00
_cell.angle_gamma   90.00
#
_symmetry.space_group_name_H-M   'P 1'
#
loop_
_entity.id
_entity.type
_entity.pdbx_description
1 polymer ?
#
loop_
_entity_poly.entity_id
_entity_poly.type
_entity_poly.pdbx_seq_one_letter_code
_entity_poly.pdbx_strand_id
1 'polypeptide(L)'
;NLITDNEVLAKTARTASLRHSPGHWSLRPVLAEFADVTQGINCSILKISRQNNKVADKLAKMARQASISISCFFSCNALSHNLHCPVRDALANLQWGNFALISVTC
;
A
#
# COMPACT_ATOMS: atom_id res chain seq x y z
N ASN A 1 4.88 -14.27 -15.56
CA ASN A 1 4.44 -15.04 -14.37
C ASN A 1 4.88 -14.30 -13.11
N LEU A 2 3.98 -14.14 -12.15
CA LEU A 2 4.25 -13.54 -10.85
C LEU A 2 4.49 -14.67 -9.84
N ILE A 3 5.48 -14.52 -8.96
CA ILE A 3 5.85 -15.54 -7.98
C ILE A 3 5.73 -14.99 -6.57
N THR A 4 5.27 -15.81 -5.64
CA THR A 4 5.14 -15.43 -4.23
C THR A 4 5.30 -16.63 -3.31
N ASP A 5 5.83 -16.42 -2.11
CA ASP A 5 5.77 -17.40 -1.03
C ASP A 5 4.58 -17.17 -0.08
N ASN A 6 3.72 -16.18 -0.33
CA ASN A 6 2.53 -15.90 0.45
C ASN A 6 1.38 -16.85 0.05
N GLU A 7 1.01 -17.75 0.98
CA GLU A 7 -0.05 -18.74 0.76
C GLU A 7 -1.43 -18.11 0.54
N VAL A 8 -1.74 -17.02 1.26
CA VAL A 8 -3.04 -16.34 1.15
C VAL A 8 -3.18 -15.76 -0.24
N LEU A 9 -2.18 -15.01 -0.71
CA LEU A 9 -2.21 -14.40 -2.04
C LEU A 9 -2.27 -15.45 -3.15
N ALA A 10 -1.45 -16.51 -3.07
CA ALA A 10 -1.45 -17.58 -4.06
C ALA A 10 -2.77 -18.39 -4.07
N LYS A 11 -3.41 -18.59 -2.91
CA LYS A 11 -4.71 -19.25 -2.84
C LYS A 11 -5.82 -18.38 -3.42
N THR A 12 -5.87 -17.10 -3.05
CA THR A 12 -6.89 -16.17 -3.54
C THR A 12 -6.78 -15.92 -5.04
N ALA A 13 -5.56 -15.86 -5.57
CA ALA A 13 -5.32 -15.79 -7.02
C ALA A 13 -5.88 -17.01 -7.77
N ARG A 14 -5.69 -18.22 -7.23
CA ARG A 14 -6.15 -19.47 -7.85
C ARG A 14 -7.67 -19.65 -7.83
N THR A 15 -8.35 -19.13 -6.81
CA THR A 15 -9.81 -19.27 -6.68
C THR A 15 -10.60 -18.25 -7.52
N ALA A 16 -9.93 -17.49 -8.41
CA ALA A 16 -10.50 -16.49 -9.33
C ALA A 16 -11.41 -15.43 -8.66
N SER A 17 -11.42 -15.38 -7.34
CA SER A 17 -12.35 -14.59 -6.54
C SER A 17 -11.57 -13.62 -5.65
N LEU A 18 -10.60 -12.90 -6.23
CA LEU A 18 -9.92 -11.79 -5.55
C LEU A 18 -10.93 -10.77 -5.02
N ARG A 19 -12.04 -10.56 -5.76
CA ARG A 19 -13.13 -9.66 -5.38
C ARG A 19 -14.18 -10.32 -4.47
N HIS A 20 -14.45 -11.62 -4.61
CA HIS A 20 -15.60 -12.27 -3.96
C HIS A 20 -15.24 -13.14 -2.74
N SER A 21 -14.02 -13.69 -2.68
CA SER A 21 -13.53 -14.55 -1.59
C SER A 21 -12.05 -14.27 -1.26
N PRO A 22 -11.73 -13.05 -0.80
CA PRO A 22 -10.35 -12.58 -0.60
C PRO A 22 -9.61 -13.26 0.56
N GLY A 23 -10.27 -14.14 1.32
CA GLY A 23 -9.77 -14.63 2.59
C GLY A 23 -9.97 -13.57 3.68
N HIS A 24 -8.90 -13.21 4.39
CA HIS A 24 -8.96 -12.26 5.51
C HIS A 24 -9.40 -10.87 5.02
N TRP A 25 -10.38 -10.25 5.71
CA TRP A 25 -11.04 -9.02 5.26
C TRP A 25 -10.09 -7.83 5.07
N SER A 26 -9.03 -7.73 5.88
CA SER A 26 -8.06 -6.62 5.80
C SER A 26 -7.25 -6.59 4.52
N LEU A 27 -7.19 -7.71 3.76
CA LEU A 27 -6.44 -7.79 2.51
C LEU A 27 -7.24 -7.31 1.30
N ARG A 28 -8.54 -7.05 1.46
CA ARG A 28 -9.45 -6.67 0.36
C ARG A 28 -8.95 -5.49 -0.48
N PRO A 29 -8.54 -4.34 0.10
CA PRO A 29 -8.14 -3.20 -0.71
C PRO A 29 -6.93 -3.52 -1.60
N VAL A 30 -5.91 -4.16 -1.02
CA VAL A 30 -4.67 -4.52 -1.71
C VAL A 30 -4.91 -5.56 -2.81
N LEU A 31 -5.79 -6.54 -2.56
CA LEU A 31 -6.12 -7.57 -3.55
C LEU A 31 -6.97 -7.02 -4.70
N ALA A 32 -7.85 -6.04 -4.43
CA ALA A 32 -8.62 -5.36 -5.46
C ALA A 32 -7.70 -4.54 -6.37
N GLU A 33 -6.83 -3.72 -5.78
CA GLU A 33 -5.83 -2.94 -6.52
C GLU A 33 -4.93 -3.85 -7.36
N PHE A 34 -4.44 -4.95 -6.76
CA PHE A 34 -3.63 -5.92 -7.49
C PHE A 34 -4.39 -6.56 -8.66
N ALA A 35 -5.68 -6.88 -8.50
CA ALA A 35 -6.52 -7.41 -9.57
C ALA A 35 -6.70 -6.39 -10.71
N ASP A 36 -6.82 -5.11 -10.38
CA ASP A 36 -6.99 -4.02 -11.35
C ASP A 36 -5.69 -3.78 -12.14
N VAL A 37 -4.54 -3.74 -11.44
CA VAL A 37 -3.22 -3.56 -12.07
C VAL A 37 -2.82 -4.76 -12.94
N THR A 38 -3.25 -5.96 -12.56
CA THR A 38 -2.96 -7.18 -13.33
C THR A 38 -4.03 -7.49 -14.37
N GLN A 39 -5.10 -6.68 -14.46
CA GLN A 39 -6.14 -6.85 -15.46
C GLN A 39 -5.56 -6.74 -16.87
N GLY A 40 -5.81 -7.75 -17.71
CA GLY A 40 -5.29 -7.79 -19.08
C GLY A 40 -3.83 -8.24 -19.22
N ILE A 41 -3.10 -8.41 -18.11
CA ILE A 41 -1.77 -9.03 -18.13
C ILE A 41 -1.94 -10.55 -18.16
N ASN A 42 -1.52 -11.20 -19.24
CA ASN A 42 -1.51 -12.65 -19.33
C ASN A 42 -0.38 -13.24 -18.46
N CYS A 43 -0.62 -13.35 -17.16
CA CYS A 43 0.32 -13.92 -16.21
C CYS A 43 -0.38 -14.84 -15.20
N SER A 44 0.31 -15.93 -14.84
CA SER A 44 -0.10 -16.78 -13.71
C SER A 44 0.59 -16.32 -12.43
N ILE A 45 -0.05 -16.61 -11.28
CA ILE A 45 0.50 -16.38 -9.95
C ILE A 45 0.91 -17.73 -9.36
N LEU A 46 2.21 -17.90 -9.12
CA LEU A 46 2.81 -19.17 -8.73
C LEU A 46 3.29 -19.11 -7.28
N LYS A 47 2.89 -20.11 -6.49
CA LYS A 47 3.39 -20.32 -5.14
C LYS A 47 4.79 -20.94 -5.19
N ILE A 48 5.74 -20.33 -4.51
CA ILE A 48 7.10 -20.87 -4.34
C ILE A 48 7.41 -21.13 -2.86
N SER A 49 8.46 -21.91 -2.58
CA SER A 49 8.97 -22.10 -1.23
C SER A 49 9.63 -20.81 -0.72
N ARG A 50 9.60 -20.58 0.60
CA ARG A 50 10.26 -19.42 1.23
C ARG A 50 11.75 -19.35 0.90
N GLN A 51 12.39 -20.52 0.79
CA GLN A 51 13.82 -20.64 0.48
C GLN A 51 14.16 -20.06 -0.90
N ASN A 52 13.19 -20.02 -1.81
CA ASN A 52 13.35 -19.47 -3.15
C ASN A 52 12.95 -17.98 -3.24
N ASN A 53 12.35 -17.39 -2.19
CA ASN A 53 11.92 -15.99 -2.15
C ASN A 53 12.84 -15.09 -1.28
N LYS A 54 14.08 -15.51 -1.04
CA LYS A 54 15.00 -14.85 -0.08
C LYS A 54 15.31 -13.40 -0.41
N VAL A 55 15.44 -13.06 -1.69
CA VAL A 55 15.77 -11.69 -2.12
C VAL A 55 14.60 -10.75 -1.84
N ALA A 56 13.37 -11.14 -2.19
CA ALA A 56 12.19 -10.33 -1.92
C ALA A 56 11.94 -10.16 -0.42
N ASP A 57 12.13 -11.21 0.38
CA ASP A 57 12.04 -11.14 1.85
C ASP A 57 13.08 -10.17 2.44
N LYS A 58 14.33 -10.24 1.99
CA LYS A 58 15.39 -9.31 2.41
C LYS A 58 15.03 -7.86 2.07
N LEU A 59 14.58 -7.60 0.85
CA LEU A 59 14.19 -6.26 0.41
C LEU A 59 12.98 -5.73 1.17
N ALA A 60 11.97 -6.55 1.42
CA ALA A 60 10.80 -6.18 2.22
C ALA A 60 11.20 -5.82 3.67
N LYS A 61 12.12 -6.57 4.27
CA LYS A 61 12.68 -6.27 5.60
C LYS A 61 13.44 -4.96 5.62
N MET A 62 14.29 -4.72 4.62
CA MET A 62 15.02 -3.45 4.47
C MET A 62 14.06 -2.28 4.30
N ALA A 63 13.04 -2.41 3.44
CA ALA A 63 12.04 -1.36 3.23
C ALA A 63 11.25 -1.06 4.52
N ARG A 64 10.90 -2.09 5.29
CA ARG A 64 10.26 -1.93 6.60
C ARG A 64 11.14 -1.20 7.62
N GLN A 65 12.46 -1.39 7.54
CA GLN A 65 13.44 -0.77 8.45
C GLN A 65 13.93 0.59 7.94
N ALA A 66 13.68 0.93 6.68
CA ALA A 66 14.09 2.18 6.10
C ALA A 66 13.35 3.32 6.82
N SER A 67 14.12 4.29 7.32
CA SER A 67 13.59 5.58 7.76
C SER A 67 13.16 6.34 6.51
N ILE A 68 11.93 6.09 6.06
CA ILE A 68 11.31 6.94 5.04
C ILE A 68 11.04 8.27 5.72
N SER A 69 11.58 9.36 5.18
CA SER A 69 11.08 10.69 5.51
C SER A 69 9.63 10.70 5.04
N ILE A 70 8.69 10.45 5.97
CA ILE A 70 7.28 10.55 5.68
C ILE A 70 7.04 12.05 5.49
N SER A 71 7.13 12.52 4.25
CA SER A 71 6.51 13.78 3.91
C SER A 71 5.02 13.58 4.14
N CYS A 72 4.45 14.34 5.06
CA CYS A 72 3.02 14.29 5.35
C CYS A 72 2.23 14.36 4.03
N PHE A 73 1.35 13.39 3.78
CA PHE A 73 0.47 13.43 2.63
C PHE A 73 -0.65 14.45 2.86
N PHE A 74 -0.58 15.61 2.22
CA PHE A 74 -1.60 16.65 2.32
C PHE A 74 -2.50 16.66 1.08
N SER A 75 -3.82 16.63 1.29
CA SER A 75 -4.82 16.81 0.24
C SER A 75 -5.84 17.88 0.60
N CYS A 76 -6.25 18.70 -0.37
CA CYS A 76 -7.29 19.71 -0.21
C CYS A 76 -8.07 19.85 -1.50
N ASN A 77 -9.39 19.58 -1.46
CA ASN A 77 -10.24 19.59 -2.65
C ASN A 77 -11.07 20.88 -2.80
N ALA A 78 -11.03 21.78 -1.81
CA ALA A 78 -11.74 23.05 -1.87
C ALA A 78 -11.02 24.05 -2.81
N LEU A 79 -11.67 24.43 -3.90
CA LEU A 79 -11.13 25.39 -4.88
C LEU A 79 -10.80 26.75 -4.26
N SER A 80 -11.54 27.16 -3.23
CA SER A 80 -11.29 28.39 -2.47
C SER A 80 -9.96 28.39 -1.70
N HIS A 81 -9.35 27.22 -1.46
CA HIS A 81 -8.13 27.06 -0.68
C HIS A 81 -6.85 26.92 -1.53
N ASN A 82 -6.96 27.10 -2.85
CA ASN A 82 -5.86 26.85 -3.79
C ASN A 82 -4.65 27.78 -3.54
N LEU A 83 -4.90 29.01 -3.10
CA LEU A 83 -3.85 29.99 -2.75
C LEU A 83 -3.48 29.95 -1.26
N HIS A 84 -4.47 29.85 -0.37
CA HIS A 84 -4.30 29.86 1.09
C HIS A 84 -5.20 28.78 1.70
N CYS A 85 -4.60 27.76 2.31
CA CYS A 85 -5.34 26.66 2.89
C CYS A 85 -5.24 26.76 4.41
N PRO A 86 -6.34 27.08 5.12
CA PRO A 86 -6.32 27.30 6.57
C PRO A 86 -5.70 26.12 7.34
N VAL A 87 -5.94 24.89 6.85
CA VAL A 87 -5.36 23.67 7.43
C VAL A 87 -3.85 23.63 7.22
N ARG A 88 -3.36 23.92 6.01
CA ARG A 88 -1.91 23.96 5.73
C ARG A 88 -1.22 25.03 6.57
N ASP A 89 -1.84 26.20 6.70
CA ASP A 89 -1.27 27.34 7.43
C ASP A 89 -1.26 27.10 8.95
N ALA A 90 -2.27 26.42 9.49
CA ALA A 90 -2.29 25.98 10.88
C ALA A 90 -1.20 24.93 11.18
N LEU A 91 -0.97 24.00 10.25
CA LEU A 91 0.03 22.93 10.42
C LEU A 91 1.47 23.42 10.27
N ALA A 92 1.70 24.49 9.50
CA ALA A 92 3.03 25.07 9.29
C ALA A 92 3.72 25.51 10.60
N ASN A 93 2.93 25.85 11.62
CA ASN A 93 3.43 26.36 12.89
C ASN A 93 3.32 25.34 14.04
N LEU A 94 2.86 24.11 13.78
CA LEU A 94 2.65 23.13 14.83
C LEU A 94 3.95 22.38 15.16
N GLN A 95 4.29 22.35 16.45
CA GLN A 95 5.39 21.54 16.99
C GLN A 95 4.87 20.15 17.33
N TRP A 96 5.26 19.14 16.56
CA TRP A 96 4.79 17.76 16.71
C TRP A 96 5.52 16.96 17.79
N GLY A 97 6.63 17.47 18.32
CA GLY A 97 7.45 16.77 19.30
C GLY A 97 7.92 15.42 18.76
N ASN A 98 7.52 14.33 19.43
CA ASN A 98 7.86 12.96 19.06
C ASN A 98 6.87 12.31 18.08
N PHE A 99 5.85 13.04 17.65
CA PHE A 99 4.85 12.54 16.70
C PHE A 99 5.24 12.94 15.27
N ALA A 100 4.90 12.10 14.30
CA ALA A 100 5.05 12.39 12.88
C ALA A 100 3.68 12.47 12.22
N LEU A 101 3.44 13.55 11.49
CA LEU A 101 2.20 13.72 10.73
C LEU A 101 2.25 12.85 9.48
N ILE A 102 1.32 11.88 9.38
CA ILE A 102 1.30 10.90 8.28
C ILE A 102 0.47 11.42 7.10
N SER A 103 -0.73 11.95 7.36
CA SER A 103 -1.63 12.46 6.33
C SER A 103 -2.62 13.48 6.89
N VAL A 104 -3.02 14.43 6.04
CA VAL A 104 -4.03 15.45 6.33
C VAL A 104 -4.93 15.65 5.12
N THR A 105 -6.23 15.71 5.36
CA THR A 105 -7.23 16.09 4.35
C THR A 105 -7.96 17.34 4.84
N CYS A 106 -7.93 18.39 4.03
CA CYS A 106 -8.69 19.62 4.22
C CYS A 106 -10.12 19.50 3.69
#